data_AF-A0A034WU88-F1
#
_entry.id   AF-A0A034WU88-F1
#
_cell.length_a   1.000
_cell.length_b   1.000
_cell.length_c   1.000
_cell.angle_alpha   90.00
_cell.angle_beta   90.00
_cell.angle_gamma   90.00
#
_symmetry.space_group_name_H-M   'P 1'
#
loop_
_entity.id
_entity.type
_entity.pdbx_description
1 polymer ?
#
loop_
_entity_poly.entity_id
_entity_poly.type
_entity_poly.pdbx_seq_one_letter_code
_entity_poly.pdbx_strand_id
1 'polypeptide(L)'
;MEQVFRLPFIVLGTLCLTIAPVLTGKGKHHLKHDTADAKAVFDNFASAVAIFDVDKDGDLDCLSTVRLDYDKNASTAIYFWILKNVNGHAQNISFQVAPGPAPNQFLVKDKNSDEPVQIGTYDYTDYKNCVVMEMPYHGGDECVL
;
A
#
# COMPACT_ATOMS: atom_id res chain seq x y z
N MET A 1 -2.55 45.54 61.22
CA MET A 1 -2.51 44.75 59.97
C MET A 1 -3.44 45.46 59.00
N GLU A 2 -3.00 46.53 58.35
CA GLU A 2 -2.27 46.56 57.06
C GLU A 2 -3.08 45.89 55.92
N GLN A 3 -3.68 46.70 55.03
CA GLN A 3 -3.23 47.01 53.63
C GLN A 3 -3.72 45.93 52.63
N VAL A 4 -4.81 46.14 51.87
CA VAL A 4 -4.95 46.86 50.57
C VAL A 4 -4.47 46.04 49.35
N PHE A 5 -5.33 45.99 48.29
CA PHE A 5 -5.04 45.68 46.87
C PHE A 5 -4.85 44.17 46.51
N ARG A 6 -5.36 43.56 45.42
CA ARG A 6 -5.69 43.97 44.04
C ARG A 6 -6.65 42.96 43.39
N LEU A 7 -7.60 43.40 42.55
CA LEU A 7 -7.90 42.70 41.28
C LEU A 7 -6.97 43.31 40.22
N PRO A 8 -6.32 42.55 39.30
CA PRO A 8 -7.02 42.21 38.04
C PRO A 8 -6.52 40.94 37.29
N PHE A 9 -7.31 40.52 36.30
CA PHE A 9 -6.94 39.84 35.03
C PHE A 9 -5.67 38.96 34.98
N ILE A 10 -5.86 37.64 34.82
CA ILE A 10 -4.91 36.81 34.07
C ILE A 10 -5.65 36.06 32.95
N VAL A 11 -5.57 36.69 31.78
CA VAL A 11 -5.29 36.11 30.46
C VAL A 11 -6.13 34.91 30.01
N LEU A 12 -7.16 35.28 29.24
CA LEU A 12 -7.68 34.59 28.06
C LEU A 12 -6.50 34.01 27.23
N GLY A 13 -6.22 32.71 27.38
CA GLY A 13 -4.99 32.09 26.84
C GLY A 13 -5.18 30.64 26.41
N THR A 14 -6.33 30.30 25.85
CA THR A 14 -6.56 29.04 25.12
C THR A 14 -7.01 29.38 23.69
N LEU A 15 -6.22 30.22 23.03
CA LEU A 15 -6.29 30.46 21.60
C LEU A 15 -5.28 29.53 20.93
N CYS A 16 -5.77 28.70 20.01
CA CYS A 16 -5.01 27.92 19.03
C CYS A 16 -4.14 26.78 19.58
N LEU A 17 -4.75 25.69 20.08
CA LEU A 17 -4.26 24.38 19.64
C LEU A 17 -4.70 24.22 18.19
N THR A 18 -3.83 24.73 17.33
CA THR A 18 -3.90 24.61 15.88
C THR A 18 -4.15 23.16 15.52
N ILE A 19 -5.27 22.95 14.86
CA ILE A 19 -5.49 21.88 13.90
C ILE A 19 -4.26 21.91 12.99
N ALA A 20 -3.26 21.07 13.25
CA ALA A 20 -2.23 20.83 12.27
C ALA A 20 -2.93 19.97 11.23
N PRO A 21 -3.27 20.48 10.03
CA PRO A 21 -3.59 19.56 8.96
C PRO A 21 -2.35 18.69 8.81
N VAL A 22 -2.52 17.38 8.98
CA VAL A 22 -1.50 16.42 8.54
C VAL A 22 -1.28 16.76 7.08
N LEU A 23 -0.15 17.41 6.79
CA LEU A 23 0.24 17.77 5.43
C LEU A 23 0.58 16.47 4.73
N THR A 24 -0.43 15.78 4.21
CA THR A 24 -0.24 14.73 3.22
C THR A 24 0.17 15.42 1.92
N GLY A 25 1.48 15.67 1.80
CA GLY A 25 2.06 16.18 0.57
C GLY A 25 2.01 15.10 -0.50
N LYS A 26 0.96 15.06 -1.32
CA LYS A 26 1.00 14.31 -2.57
C LYS A 26 2.17 14.86 -3.40
N GLY A 27 3.06 13.98 -3.84
CA GLY A 27 4.24 14.38 -4.61
C GLY A 27 3.83 15.25 -5.80
N LYS A 28 4.39 16.46 -5.91
CA LYS A 28 4.03 17.42 -6.98
C LYS A 28 4.41 16.93 -8.38
N HIS A 29 5.23 15.89 -8.47
CA HIS A 29 5.71 15.31 -9.71
C HIS A 29 4.92 14.05 -10.04
N HIS A 30 3.89 14.19 -10.88
CA HIS A 30 3.34 13.05 -11.60
C HIS A 30 4.24 12.80 -12.80
N LEU A 31 5.10 11.77 -12.72
CA LEU A 31 5.86 11.31 -13.88
C LEU A 31 4.85 10.84 -14.92
N LYS A 32 4.98 11.32 -16.17
CA LYS A 32 4.12 10.84 -17.26
C LYS A 32 4.63 9.48 -17.71
N HIS A 33 3.83 8.45 -17.49
CA HIS A 33 4.01 7.12 -18.06
C HIS A 33 2.68 6.66 -18.65
N ASP A 34 2.73 5.65 -19.51
CA ASP A 34 1.52 5.01 -20.02
C ASP A 34 0.76 4.34 -18.86
N THR A 35 -0.55 4.20 -19.01
CA THR A 35 -1.37 3.43 -18.06
C THR A 35 -0.90 1.99 -18.05
N ALA A 36 -0.56 1.46 -16.87
CA ALA A 36 -0.18 0.07 -16.72
C ALA A 36 -1.34 -0.87 -17.13
N ASP A 37 -1.01 -2.03 -17.66
CA ASP A 37 -1.94 -3.10 -17.99
C ASP A 37 -1.74 -4.26 -17.02
N ALA A 38 -2.71 -4.49 -16.14
CA ALA A 38 -2.68 -5.52 -15.13
C ALA A 38 -2.55 -6.93 -15.71
N LYS A 39 -3.18 -7.19 -16.87
CA LYS A 39 -3.02 -8.47 -17.57
C LYS A 39 -1.59 -8.63 -18.05
N ALA A 40 -0.99 -7.59 -18.64
CA ALA A 40 0.39 -7.63 -19.08
C ALA A 40 1.37 -7.80 -17.90
N VAL A 41 1.08 -7.23 -16.73
CA VAL A 41 1.88 -7.51 -15.52
C VAL A 41 1.82 -9.00 -15.19
N PHE A 42 0.63 -9.61 -15.17
CA PHE A 42 0.54 -11.05 -14.94
C PHE A 42 1.32 -11.84 -16.00
N ASP A 43 1.16 -11.55 -17.29
CA ASP A 43 1.88 -12.24 -18.37
C ASP A 43 3.41 -12.21 -18.17
N ASN A 44 3.98 -11.08 -17.71
CA ASN A 44 5.42 -10.85 -17.70
C ASN A 44 6.13 -11.19 -16.36
N PHE A 45 5.46 -11.06 -15.21
CA PHE A 45 6.11 -11.22 -13.92
C PHE A 45 5.75 -12.54 -13.24
N ALA A 46 6.55 -13.59 -13.43
CA ALA A 46 6.36 -14.85 -12.71
C ALA A 46 6.86 -14.81 -11.25
N SER A 47 7.71 -13.84 -10.92
CA SER A 47 8.25 -13.63 -9.57
C SER A 47 8.73 -12.19 -9.40
N ALA A 48 8.69 -11.68 -8.18
CA ALA A 48 9.23 -10.37 -7.83
C ALA A 48 9.70 -10.35 -6.35
N VAL A 49 10.44 -9.30 -5.98
CA VAL A 49 10.81 -9.01 -4.60
C VAL A 49 10.46 -7.55 -4.34
N ALA A 50 9.85 -7.27 -3.19
CA ALA A 50 9.64 -5.89 -2.75
C ALA A 50 10.99 -5.32 -2.31
N ILE A 51 11.32 -4.15 -2.86
CA ILE A 51 12.55 -3.41 -2.57
C ILE A 51 12.23 -2.21 -1.66
N PHE A 52 11.02 -1.66 -1.76
CA PHE A 52 10.59 -0.51 -0.99
C PHE A 52 9.07 -0.48 -0.80
N ASP A 53 8.64 -0.09 0.39
CA ASP A 53 7.29 0.30 0.75
C ASP A 53 7.28 1.72 1.36
N VAL A 54 6.15 2.41 1.26
CA VAL A 54 6.08 3.86 1.59
C VAL A 54 6.01 4.12 3.10
N ASP A 55 5.39 3.24 3.87
CA ASP A 55 5.08 3.50 5.27
C ASP A 55 6.24 3.09 6.22
N LYS A 56 7.14 2.20 5.76
CA LYS A 56 8.35 1.74 6.43
C LYS A 56 8.09 1.10 7.79
N ASP A 57 6.92 0.50 7.98
CA ASP A 57 6.62 -0.24 9.19
C ASP A 57 7.38 -1.59 9.25
N GLY A 58 7.93 -2.01 8.10
CA GLY A 58 8.79 -3.17 7.91
C GLY A 58 8.04 -4.47 7.67
N ASP A 59 6.71 -4.45 7.52
CA ASP A 59 5.91 -5.66 7.37
C ASP A 59 6.02 -6.30 5.96
N LEU A 60 6.40 -5.51 4.94
CA LEU A 60 6.71 -5.98 3.59
C LEU A 60 8.22 -6.12 3.32
N ASP A 61 9.07 -5.94 4.34
CA ASP A 61 10.52 -6.07 4.19
C ASP A 61 10.91 -7.45 3.64
N CYS A 62 11.70 -7.44 2.56
CA CYS A 62 12.16 -8.66 1.88
C CYS A 62 11.02 -9.59 1.39
N LEU A 63 9.80 -9.08 1.25
CA LEU A 63 8.70 -9.80 0.64
C LEU A 63 9.15 -10.34 -0.72
N SER A 64 9.03 -11.65 -0.90
CA SER A 64 9.24 -12.30 -2.19
C SER A 64 7.92 -12.89 -2.67
N THR A 65 7.62 -12.78 -3.96
CA THR A 65 6.43 -13.37 -4.56
C THR A 65 6.80 -14.29 -5.71
N VAL A 66 6.10 -15.41 -5.81
CA VAL A 66 6.20 -16.36 -6.92
C VAL A 66 4.81 -16.74 -7.41
N ARG A 67 4.62 -16.78 -8.72
CA ARG A 67 3.38 -17.23 -9.35
C ARG A 67 3.32 -18.74 -9.36
N LEU A 68 2.34 -19.30 -8.65
CA LEU A 68 2.12 -20.75 -8.56
C LEU A 68 1.24 -21.28 -9.69
N ASP A 69 0.27 -20.49 -10.12
CA ASP A 69 -0.67 -20.87 -11.18
C ASP A 69 -0.99 -19.66 -12.05
N TYR A 70 -1.27 -19.92 -13.33
CA TYR A 70 -1.60 -18.90 -14.31
C TYR A 70 -2.51 -19.43 -15.42
N ASP A 71 -3.74 -18.91 -15.48
CA ASP A 71 -4.61 -19.08 -16.63
C ASP A 71 -4.46 -17.87 -17.55
N LYS A 72 -3.74 -18.07 -18.66
CA LYS A 72 -3.51 -17.02 -19.66
C LYS A 72 -4.79 -16.57 -20.37
N ASN A 73 -5.77 -17.44 -20.52
CA ASN A 73 -7.03 -17.12 -21.21
C ASN A 73 -7.92 -16.27 -20.30
N ALA A 74 -8.04 -16.64 -19.02
CA ALA A 74 -8.78 -15.86 -18.04
C ALA A 74 -8.00 -14.67 -17.48
N SER A 75 -6.68 -14.62 -17.72
CA SER A 75 -5.75 -13.64 -17.13
C SER A 75 -5.76 -13.64 -15.60
N THR A 76 -5.94 -14.83 -15.00
CA THR A 76 -5.97 -15.01 -13.55
C THR A 76 -4.71 -15.72 -13.09
N ALA A 77 -4.24 -15.40 -11.89
CA ALA A 77 -3.04 -16.03 -11.32
C ALA A 77 -3.21 -16.31 -9.83
N ILE A 78 -2.40 -17.23 -9.33
CA ILE A 78 -2.17 -17.40 -7.89
C ILE A 78 -0.74 -16.99 -7.60
N TYR A 79 -0.54 -15.94 -6.80
CA TYR A 79 0.76 -15.53 -6.29
C TYR A 79 0.93 -15.99 -4.84
N PHE A 80 2.11 -16.50 -4.53
CA PHE A 80 2.51 -16.91 -3.20
C PHE A 80 3.52 -15.91 -2.65
N TRP A 81 3.08 -15.17 -1.65
CA TRP A 81 3.88 -14.21 -0.92
C TRP A 81 4.61 -14.91 0.20
N ILE A 82 5.91 -14.63 0.30
CA ILE A 82 6.83 -15.10 1.32
C ILE A 82 7.31 -13.87 2.07
N LEU A 83 6.70 -13.62 3.22
CA LEU A 83 7.02 -12.50 4.11
C LEU A 83 8.03 -13.02 5.14
N LYS A 84 9.23 -12.45 5.14
CA LYS A 84 10.27 -12.81 6.11
C LYS A 84 10.27 -11.79 7.24
N ASN A 85 10.24 -12.28 8.47
CA ASN A 85 10.46 -11.49 9.68
C ASN A 85 9.37 -10.49 10.09
N VAL A 86 8.13 -10.62 9.61
CA VAL A 86 6.99 -9.86 10.18
C VAL A 86 6.87 -10.23 11.67
N ASN A 87 7.22 -9.31 12.56
CA ASN A 87 7.27 -9.54 14.01
C ASN A 87 8.11 -10.75 14.46
N GLY A 88 9.16 -11.11 13.73
CA GLY A 88 10.03 -12.26 14.05
C GLY A 88 9.50 -13.62 13.59
N HIS A 89 8.39 -13.65 12.83
CA HIS A 89 7.83 -14.86 12.24
C HIS A 89 7.80 -14.76 10.71
N ALA A 90 8.01 -15.89 10.03
CA ALA A 90 7.79 -15.97 8.60
C ALA A 90 6.30 -16.25 8.35
N GLN A 91 5.69 -15.50 7.43
CA GLN A 91 4.31 -15.68 7.02
C GLN A 91 4.24 -15.93 5.52
N ASN A 92 3.35 -16.83 5.13
CA ASN A 92 3.09 -17.14 3.74
C ASN A 92 1.62 -16.90 3.42
N ILE A 93 1.35 -16.19 2.32
CA ILE A 93 -0.02 -15.85 1.89
C ILE A 93 -0.19 -16.22 0.42
N SER A 94 -1.33 -16.79 0.06
CA SER A 94 -1.66 -17.12 -1.33
C SER A 94 -2.73 -16.16 -1.83
N PHE A 95 -2.37 -15.25 -2.73
CA PHE A 95 -3.30 -14.33 -3.34
C PHE A 95 -3.80 -14.85 -4.68
N GLN A 96 -5.11 -14.94 -4.83
CA GLN A 96 -5.75 -15.05 -6.14
C GLN A 96 -5.91 -13.65 -6.73
N VAL A 97 -5.45 -13.47 -7.97
CA VAL A 97 -5.53 -12.19 -8.67
C VAL A 97 -6.22 -12.32 -10.03
N ALA A 98 -6.88 -11.24 -10.45
CA ALA A 98 -7.55 -11.11 -11.75
C ALA A 98 -7.51 -9.64 -12.21
N PRO A 99 -7.78 -9.33 -13.50
CA PRO A 99 -7.87 -7.95 -13.96
C PRO A 99 -9.05 -7.23 -13.31
N GLY A 100 -8.84 -5.96 -12.97
CA GLY A 100 -9.86 -5.09 -12.38
C GLY A 100 -10.70 -4.36 -13.42
N PRO A 101 -11.60 -3.45 -12.97
CA PRO A 101 -12.46 -2.66 -13.85
C PRO A 101 -11.73 -1.68 -14.77
N ALA A 102 -10.54 -1.21 -14.38
CA ALA A 102 -9.68 -0.34 -15.18
C ALA A 102 -8.41 -1.09 -15.64
N PRO A 103 -7.76 -0.68 -16.75
CA PRO A 103 -6.60 -1.38 -17.29
C PRO A 103 -5.46 -1.59 -16.28
N ASN A 104 -5.23 -0.62 -15.41
CA ASN A 104 -4.19 -0.67 -14.39
C ASN A 104 -4.64 -1.26 -13.06
N GLN A 105 -5.90 -1.69 -12.93
CA GLN A 105 -6.41 -2.26 -11.68
C GLN A 105 -6.35 -3.79 -11.71
N PHE A 106 -6.21 -4.37 -10.53
CA PHE A 106 -6.32 -5.80 -10.31
C PHE A 106 -7.20 -6.10 -9.11
N LEU A 107 -7.95 -7.19 -9.21
CA LEU A 107 -8.64 -7.79 -8.08
C LEU A 107 -7.64 -8.66 -7.31
N VAL A 108 -7.67 -8.59 -5.99
CA VAL A 108 -6.83 -9.40 -5.11
C VAL A 108 -7.66 -9.99 -3.98
N LYS A 109 -7.48 -11.29 -3.71
CA LYS A 109 -8.12 -11.98 -2.59
C LYS A 109 -7.16 -12.98 -1.97
N ASP A 110 -7.03 -12.97 -0.64
CA ASP A 110 -6.36 -14.08 0.06
C ASP A 110 -7.21 -15.34 -0.12
N LYS A 111 -6.63 -16.36 -0.76
CA LYS A 111 -7.26 -17.64 -1.09
C LYS A 111 -7.72 -18.39 0.16
N ASN A 112 -7.09 -18.16 1.31
CA ASN A 112 -7.36 -18.85 2.56
C ASN A 112 -8.22 -18.02 3.54
N SER A 113 -8.70 -16.85 3.10
CA SER A 113 -9.51 -15.95 3.92
C SER A 113 -10.93 -15.78 3.37
N ASP A 114 -11.88 -15.56 4.29
CA ASP A 114 -13.26 -15.20 3.97
C ASP A 114 -13.43 -13.69 3.71
N GLU A 115 -12.36 -12.91 3.88
CA GLU A 115 -12.35 -11.48 3.56
C GLU A 115 -12.75 -11.22 2.09
N PRO A 116 -13.41 -10.07 1.82
CA PRO A 116 -13.89 -9.75 0.49
C PRO A 116 -12.74 -9.55 -0.50
N VAL A 117 -13.07 -9.64 -1.79
CA VAL A 117 -12.15 -9.25 -2.86
C VAL A 117 -11.85 -7.76 -2.74
N GLN A 118 -10.57 -7.41 -2.81
CA GLN A 118 -10.08 -6.04 -2.78
C GLN A 118 -9.56 -5.62 -4.15
N ILE A 119 -9.35 -4.32 -4.35
CA ILE A 119 -8.84 -3.76 -5.60
C ILE A 119 -7.48 -3.12 -5.31
N GLY A 120 -6.45 -3.57 -6.02
CA GLY A 120 -5.17 -2.88 -6.11
C GLY A 120 -5.02 -2.20 -7.47
N THR A 121 -3.98 -1.37 -7.57
CA THR A 121 -3.64 -0.59 -8.75
C THR A 121 -2.16 -0.74 -9.06
N TYR A 122 -1.80 -0.84 -10.34
CA TYR A 122 -0.45 -0.68 -10.82
C TYR A 122 -0.26 0.77 -11.26
N ASP A 123 0.57 1.51 -10.54
CA ASP A 123 0.87 2.89 -10.92
C ASP A 123 1.90 2.92 -12.03
N TYR A 124 2.88 2.02 -12.01
CA TYR A 124 3.92 2.00 -13.04
C TYR A 124 4.40 0.57 -13.32
N THR A 125 4.82 0.31 -14.54
CA THR A 125 5.63 -0.88 -14.86
C THR A 125 6.38 -0.68 -16.17
N ASP A 126 7.56 -1.29 -16.27
CA ASP A 126 8.29 -1.41 -17.53
C ASP A 126 8.04 -2.76 -18.25
N TYR A 127 7.21 -3.63 -17.67
CA TYR A 127 6.91 -5.00 -18.08
C TYR A 127 8.12 -5.92 -18.21
N LYS A 128 9.27 -5.54 -17.64
CA LYS A 128 10.52 -6.29 -17.75
C LYS A 128 11.05 -6.66 -16.37
N ASN A 129 11.25 -5.66 -15.52
CA ASN A 129 11.95 -5.84 -14.25
C ASN A 129 11.35 -5.03 -13.09
N CYS A 130 10.37 -4.15 -13.34
CA CYS A 130 9.85 -3.25 -12.32
C CYS A 130 8.33 -3.07 -12.43
N VAL A 131 7.69 -3.04 -11.27
CA VAL A 131 6.30 -2.64 -11.08
C VAL A 131 6.22 -1.75 -9.83
N VAL A 132 5.39 -0.72 -9.86
CA VAL A 132 4.94 0.00 -8.66
C VAL A 132 3.45 -0.29 -8.54
N MET A 133 3.05 -0.77 -7.37
CA MET A 133 1.66 -1.11 -7.10
C MET A 133 1.19 -0.52 -5.78
N GLU A 134 -0.08 -0.14 -5.74
CA GLU A 134 -0.82 0.19 -4.54
C GLU A 134 -1.84 -0.91 -4.28
N MET A 135 -1.89 -1.45 -3.06
CA MET A 135 -2.93 -2.41 -2.69
C MET A 135 -3.30 -2.36 -1.22
N PRO A 136 -4.57 -2.68 -0.89
CA PRO A 136 -4.97 -2.82 0.51
C PRO A 136 -4.23 -3.95 1.21
N TYR A 137 -3.62 -3.65 2.36
CA TYR A 137 -2.96 -4.61 3.23
C TYR A 137 -3.05 -4.13 4.70
N HIS A 138 -3.31 -5.05 5.63
CA HIS A 138 -3.45 -4.77 7.08
C HIS A 138 -4.32 -3.56 7.49
N GLY A 139 -5.31 -3.19 6.68
CA GLY A 139 -6.24 -2.08 6.97
C GLY A 139 -5.76 -0.70 6.49
N GLY A 140 -4.64 -0.64 5.76
CA GLY A 140 -4.15 0.51 5.00
C GLY A 140 -3.97 0.20 3.52
N ASP A 141 -3.60 1.23 2.75
CA ASP A 141 -3.14 1.06 1.37
C ASP A 141 -1.62 1.08 1.36
N GLU A 142 -1.00 0.00 0.88
CA GLU A 142 0.45 -0.11 0.75
C GLU A 142 0.89 0.18 -0.68
N CYS A 143 1.90 1.04 -0.83
CA CYS A 143 2.54 1.32 -2.10
C CYS A 143 3.92 0.64 -2.14
N VAL A 144 4.11 -0.28 -3.08
CA VAL A 144 5.23 -1.21 -3.13
C VAL A 144 5.93 -1.15 -4.48
N LEU A 145 7.26 -1.21 -4.46
CA LEU A 145 8.16 -1.39 -5.62
C LEU A 145 8.79 -2.78 -5.62
#